data_AF-A0A8S3Z664-F1
#
_entry.id   AF-A0A8S3Z664-F1
#
_cell.length_a   1.000
_cell.length_b   1.000
_cell.length_c   1.000
_cell.angle_alpha   90.00
_cell.angle_beta   90.00
_cell.angle_gamma   90.00
#
_symmetry.space_group_name_H-M   'P 1'
#
loop_
_entity.id
_entity.type
_entity.pdbx_description
1 polymer ?
#
loop_
_entity_poly.entity_id
_entity_poly.type
_entity_poly.pdbx_seq_one_letter_code
_entity_poly.pdbx_strand_id
1 'polypeptide(L)'
;HLFGAEHDQNTTKCAKPEQLGGNFIMDRYSVTGRYPNNLKFSPCSLRAIGLHILEYSCLVPRSYVPFCGNGAVEDEEYCDASSHGMDDMDPCCDKNCKLRGNATC
;
A
#
# COMPACT_ATOMS: atom_id res chain seq x y z
N HIS A 1 10.85 -5.40 -3.27
CA HIS A 1 11.55 -5.75 -4.52
C HIS A 1 11.41 -4.70 -5.62
N LEU A 2 10.23 -4.39 -6.18
CA LEU A 2 10.13 -3.43 -7.30
C LEU A 2 10.87 -2.11 -7.04
N PHE A 3 10.64 -1.48 -5.89
CA PHE A 3 11.37 -0.28 -5.44
C PHE A 3 12.86 -0.53 -5.10
N GLY A 4 13.50 -1.59 -5.56
CA GLY A 4 14.94 -1.82 -5.37
C GLY A 4 15.40 -2.46 -4.06
N ALA A 5 14.50 -2.65 -3.10
CA ALA A 5 14.85 -3.40 -1.89
C ALA A 5 14.91 -4.91 -2.18
N GLU A 6 16.11 -5.48 -2.04
CA GLU A 6 16.34 -6.92 -1.96
C GLU A 6 16.05 -7.47 -0.56
N HIS A 7 16.15 -8.79 -0.39
CA HIS A 7 15.97 -9.40 0.92
C HIS A 7 16.96 -8.85 1.96
N ASP A 8 16.47 -8.58 3.17
CA ASP A 8 17.29 -8.10 4.27
C ASP A 8 18.36 -9.15 4.65
N GLN A 9 19.61 -8.69 4.75
CA GLN A 9 20.70 -9.53 5.25
C GLN A 9 20.59 -9.72 6.76
N ASN A 10 21.03 -10.88 7.27
CA ASN A 10 21.03 -11.17 8.70
C ASN A 10 22.14 -10.39 9.44
N THR A 11 21.93 -9.09 9.58
CA THR A 11 22.78 -8.16 10.32
C THR A 11 21.94 -7.41 11.34
N THR A 12 22.56 -6.95 12.43
CA THR A 12 21.84 -6.22 13.50
C THR A 12 21.17 -4.92 13.04
N LYS A 13 21.57 -4.41 11.87
CA LYS A 13 21.00 -3.23 11.24
C LYS A 13 19.73 -3.55 10.43
N CYS A 14 19.75 -4.61 9.64
CA CYS A 14 18.67 -4.96 8.72
C CYS A 14 17.70 -6.01 9.27
N ALA A 15 18.08 -6.74 10.32
CA ALA A 15 17.29 -7.78 10.96
C ALA A 15 17.20 -7.51 12.47
N LYS A 16 16.09 -7.93 13.08
CA LYS A 16 15.88 -7.79 14.53
C LYS A 16 15.37 -9.11 15.11
N PRO A 17 15.88 -9.51 16.29
CA PRO A 17 15.35 -10.66 16.98
C PRO A 17 13.90 -10.40 17.42
N GLU A 18 13.17 -11.47 17.71
CA GLU A 18 11.75 -11.41 18.09
C GLU A 18 11.48 -10.50 19.28
N GLN A 19 12.39 -10.48 20.27
CA GLN A 19 12.31 -9.61 21.46
C GLN A 19 12.36 -8.12 21.12
N LEU A 20 12.88 -7.76 19.95
CA LEU A 20 12.96 -6.39 19.43
C LEU A 20 11.96 -6.15 18.29
N GLY A 21 10.87 -6.91 18.26
CA GLY A 21 9.79 -6.75 17.31
C GLY A 21 9.96 -7.53 16.01
N GLY A 22 10.84 -8.54 15.98
CA GLY A 22 11.01 -9.48 14.87
C GLY A 22 11.63 -8.85 13.62
N ASN A 23 11.83 -9.66 12.60
CA ASN A 23 12.38 -9.21 11.33
C ASN A 23 11.42 -8.30 10.55
N PHE A 24 11.95 -7.59 9.53
CA PHE A 24 11.19 -6.63 8.72
C PHE A 24 10.52 -7.28 7.51
N ILE A 25 9.67 -6.53 6.80
CA ILE A 25 8.87 -7.04 5.66
C ILE A 25 9.72 -7.63 4.51
N MET A 26 10.97 -7.21 4.38
CA MET A 26 11.89 -7.71 3.35
C MET A 26 12.76 -8.87 3.82
N ASP A 27 12.54 -9.41 5.02
CA ASP A 27 13.16 -10.67 5.44
C ASP A 27 12.44 -11.85 4.77
N ARG A 28 13.21 -12.78 4.22
CA ARG A 28 12.71 -13.95 3.47
C ARG A 28 11.75 -14.86 4.25
N TYR A 29 11.68 -14.71 5.58
CA TYR A 29 10.85 -15.53 6.46
C TYR A 29 9.80 -14.74 7.25
N SER A 30 9.77 -13.40 7.15
CA SER A 30 8.77 -12.55 7.82
C SER A 30 7.44 -12.50 7.05
N VAL A 31 6.78 -13.65 6.97
CA VAL A 31 5.48 -13.79 6.30
C VAL A 31 4.30 -13.87 7.27
N THR A 32 4.56 -13.83 8.59
CA THR A 32 3.52 -14.16 9.59
C THR A 32 2.71 -12.96 10.08
N GLY A 33 3.21 -11.73 9.91
CA GLY A 33 2.59 -10.53 10.49
C GLY A 33 2.54 -10.54 12.03
N ARG A 34 3.26 -11.47 12.69
CA ARG A 34 3.20 -11.69 14.14
C ARG A 34 3.84 -10.56 14.92
N TYR A 35 4.93 -9.98 14.39
CA TYR A 35 5.71 -8.99 15.10
C TYR A 35 5.58 -7.58 14.50
N PRO A 36 5.73 -6.51 15.31
CA PRO A 36 5.55 -5.13 14.87
C PRO A 36 6.41 -4.70 13.66
N ASN A 37 7.60 -5.29 13.47
CA ASN A 37 8.45 -4.95 12.34
C ASN A 37 8.06 -5.68 11.05
N ASN A 38 7.24 -6.72 11.09
CA ASN A 38 6.79 -7.43 9.88
C ASN A 38 5.98 -6.53 8.93
N LEU A 39 5.46 -5.41 9.45
CA LEU A 39 4.72 -4.39 8.69
C LEU A 39 5.58 -3.18 8.32
N LYS A 40 6.90 -3.23 8.57
CA LYS A 40 7.82 -2.12 8.40
C LYS A 40 8.98 -2.53 7.49
N PHE A 41 9.52 -1.56 6.77
CA PHE A 41 10.80 -1.72 6.08
C PHE A 41 11.97 -1.58 7.07
N SER A 42 13.03 -2.37 6.87
CA SER A 42 14.27 -2.21 7.62
C SER A 42 15.01 -0.92 7.20
N PRO A 43 15.97 -0.44 7.99
CA PRO A 43 16.86 0.65 7.58
C PRO A 43 17.62 0.39 6.27
N CYS A 44 17.87 -0.88 5.94
CA CYS A 44 18.58 -1.28 4.73
C CYS A 44 17.66 -1.26 3.52
N SER A 45 16.45 -1.77 3.68
CA SER A 45 15.38 -1.69 2.70
C SER A 45 15.02 -0.24 2.36
N LEU A 46 14.84 0.62 3.38
CA LEU A 46 14.54 2.05 3.16
C LEU A 46 15.65 2.78 2.40
N ARG A 47 16.91 2.44 2.66
CA ARG A 47 18.05 3.01 1.93
C ARG A 47 18.01 2.60 0.46
N ALA A 48 17.77 1.33 0.16
CA ALA A 48 17.67 0.84 -1.21
C ALA A 48 16.50 1.49 -1.96
N ILE A 49 15.32 1.56 -1.32
CA ILE A 49 14.14 2.24 -1.85
C ILE A 49 14.44 3.71 -2.17
N GLY A 50 15.05 4.43 -1.24
CA GLY A 50 15.37 5.85 -1.44
C GLY A 50 16.33 6.10 -2.61
N LEU A 51 17.19 5.14 -2.94
CA LEU A 51 18.10 5.25 -4.09
C LEU A 51 17.37 4.97 -5.41
N HIS A 52 16.59 3.88 -5.48
CA HIS A 52 15.94 3.51 -6.74
C HIS A 52 14.66 4.29 -7.04
N ILE A 53 13.99 4.87 -6.04
CA ILE A 53 12.76 5.64 -6.29
C ILE A 53 13.02 6.85 -7.21
N LEU A 54 14.24 7.39 -7.19
CA LEU A 54 14.68 8.50 -8.03
C LEU A 54 14.90 8.11 -9.50
N GLU A 55 15.02 6.82 -9.79
CA GLU A 55 15.23 6.31 -11.16
C GLU A 55 13.91 6.17 -11.93
N TYR A 56 12.76 6.21 -11.25
CA TYR A 56 11.47 6.10 -11.90
C TYR A 56 11.03 7.43 -12.52
N SER A 57 10.81 7.41 -13.84
CA SER A 57 10.24 8.53 -14.59
C SER A 57 8.71 8.51 -14.67
N CYS A 58 8.06 7.42 -14.20
CA CYS A 58 6.62 7.23 -14.28
C CYS A 58 5.88 7.46 -12.96
N LEU A 59 6.59 7.78 -11.88
CA LEU A 59 5.96 8.16 -10.62
C LEU A 59 5.43 9.59 -10.74
N VAL A 60 4.13 9.73 -10.59
CA VAL A 60 3.45 11.02 -10.59
C VAL A 60 3.15 11.45 -9.15
N PRO A 61 3.15 12.76 -8.85
CA PRO A 61 2.67 13.27 -7.56
C PRO A 61 1.29 12.71 -7.24
N ARG A 62 1.00 12.50 -5.96
CA ARG A 62 -0.31 12.01 -5.45
C ARG A 62 -1.43 13.07 -5.58
N SER A 63 -1.45 13.86 -6.64
CA SER A 63 -2.39 14.96 -6.86
C SER A 63 -2.55 15.18 -8.37
N TYR A 64 -3.73 15.02 -8.97
CA TYR A 64 -4.82 16.00 -8.84
C TYR A 64 -6.22 15.47 -9.16
N VAL A 65 -6.39 14.16 -9.39
CA VAL A 65 -7.68 13.61 -9.81
C VAL A 65 -8.00 12.42 -8.92
N PRO A 66 -9.00 12.55 -8.02
CA PRO A 66 -9.63 11.41 -7.37
C PRO A 66 -9.91 10.34 -8.43
N PHE A 67 -9.39 9.13 -8.23
CA PHE A 67 -9.56 8.06 -9.19
C PHE A 67 -10.69 7.16 -8.75
N CYS A 68 -11.88 7.49 -9.24
CA CYS A 68 -13.04 6.65 -9.01
C CYS A 68 -12.83 5.27 -9.61
N GLY A 69 -12.84 4.25 -8.76
CA GLY A 69 -12.74 2.85 -9.14
C GLY A 69 -11.47 2.15 -8.66
N ASN A 70 -10.64 2.78 -7.81
CA ASN A 70 -9.51 2.11 -7.15
C ASN A 70 -9.91 1.42 -5.82
N GLY A 71 -11.17 1.55 -5.40
CA GLY A 71 -11.70 0.97 -4.17
C GLY A 71 -11.30 1.75 -2.91
N ALA A 72 -10.87 3.01 -3.04
CA ALA A 72 -10.55 3.89 -1.94
C ALA A 72 -11.28 5.22 -2.13
N VAL A 73 -12.06 5.62 -1.13
CA VAL A 73 -12.73 6.93 -1.16
C VAL A 73 -11.68 8.03 -1.09
N GLU A 74 -11.54 8.78 -2.18
CA GLU A 74 -10.64 9.94 -2.30
C GLU A 74 -11.42 11.27 -2.19
N ASP A 75 -10.71 12.40 -2.27
CA ASP A 75 -11.32 13.73 -2.11
C ASP A 75 -12.46 13.93 -3.13
N GLU A 76 -13.64 14.39 -2.68
CA GLU A 76 -14.87 14.52 -3.48
C GLU A 76 -15.63 13.22 -3.82
N GLU A 77 -15.14 12.05 -3.46
CA GLU A 77 -15.88 10.79 -3.56
C GLU A 77 -16.72 10.55 -2.29
N TYR A 78 -17.90 9.93 -2.44
CA TYR A 78 -18.73 9.52 -1.30
C TYR A 78 -18.70 8.01 -1.07
N CYS A 79 -18.22 7.26 -2.06
CA CYS A 79 -18.06 5.82 -2.06
C CYS A 79 -17.11 5.46 -3.21
N ASP A 80 -16.39 4.34 -3.11
CA ASP A 80 -15.67 3.76 -4.26
C ASP A 80 -15.77 2.24 -4.19
N ALA A 81 -16.73 1.71 -4.94
CA ALA A 81 -16.91 0.28 -5.11
C ALA A 81 -16.14 -0.21 -6.35
N SER A 82 -14.80 -0.12 -6.34
CA SER A 82 -13.86 -0.80 -7.25
C SER A 82 -14.39 -1.07 -8.68
N SER A 83 -14.14 -0.14 -9.61
CA SER A 83 -14.66 -0.13 -10.99
C SER A 83 -13.92 -1.08 -11.96
N HIS A 84 -13.77 -2.36 -11.61
CA HIS A 84 -13.28 -3.37 -12.55
C HIS A 84 -14.27 -4.54 -12.64
N GLY A 85 -15.33 -4.33 -13.44
CA GLY A 85 -16.26 -5.40 -13.84
C GLY A 85 -17.39 -5.71 -12.85
N MET A 86 -17.61 -4.85 -11.85
CA MET A 86 -18.59 -5.04 -10.78
C MET A 86 -19.57 -3.85 -10.68
N ASP A 87 -19.91 -3.22 -11.81
CA ASP A 87 -20.71 -1.99 -11.88
C ASP A 87 -22.10 -2.08 -11.18
N ASP A 88 -22.54 -3.30 -10.86
CA ASP A 88 -23.82 -3.60 -10.19
C ASP A 88 -23.70 -4.28 -8.81
N MET A 89 -22.50 -4.40 -8.22
CA MET A 89 -22.39 -5.06 -6.90
C MET A 89 -22.77 -4.18 -5.73
N ASP A 90 -22.53 -2.87 -5.81
CA ASP A 90 -22.88 -1.94 -4.73
C ASP A 90 -24.22 -1.23 -5.05
N PRO A 91 -25.32 -1.53 -4.32
CA PRO A 91 -26.60 -0.88 -4.52
C PRO A 91 -26.62 0.58 -4.03
N CYS A 92 -25.59 1.01 -3.28
CA CYS A 92 -25.41 2.33 -2.72
C CYS A 92 -24.43 3.19 -3.52
N CYS A 93 -23.47 2.62 -4.25
CA CYS A 93 -22.43 3.38 -4.95
C CYS A 93 -22.56 3.36 -6.49
N ASP A 94 -22.59 4.53 -7.13
CA ASP A 94 -22.60 4.65 -8.58
C ASP A 94 -21.19 4.64 -9.21
N LYS A 95 -21.15 4.51 -10.54
CA LYS A 95 -19.89 4.48 -11.32
C LYS A 95 -19.10 5.80 -11.32
N ASN A 96 -19.64 6.87 -10.73
CA ASN A 96 -18.98 8.16 -10.58
C ASN A 96 -18.62 8.41 -9.10
N CYS A 97 -18.62 7.36 -8.27
CA CYS A 97 -18.26 7.43 -6.86
C CYS A 97 -19.18 8.35 -6.04
N LYS A 98 -20.47 8.36 -6.40
CA LYS A 98 -21.57 9.04 -5.70
C LYS A 98 -22.57 8.04 -5.15
N LEU A 99 -23.24 8.44 -4.07
CA LEU A 99 -24.31 7.64 -3.47
C LEU A 99 -25.55 7.60 -4.37
N ARG A 100 -26.15 6.42 -4.53
CA ARG A 100 -27.38 6.18 -5.28
C ARG A 100 -28.60 6.58 -4.45
N GLY A 101 -29.54 7.31 -5.06
CA GLY A 101 -30.84 7.60 -4.47
C GLY A 101 -30.74 8.32 -3.12
N ASN A 102 -31.27 7.68 -2.07
CA ASN A 102 -31.27 8.17 -0.70
C ASN A 102 -30.30 7.40 0.22
N ALA A 103 -29.32 6.69 -0.35
CA ALA A 103 -28.30 6.01 0.42
C ALA A 103 -27.57 7.02 1.33
N THR A 104 -27.42 6.66 2.60
CA THR A 104 -26.68 7.44 3.60
C THR A 104 -25.19 7.11 3.57
N CYS A 105 -24.85 5.90 3.14
CA CYS A 105 -23.52 5.33 2.95
C CYS A 105 -23.59 4.16 1.98
#